data_AF-A0A1F8PSM0-F1
#
_entry.id   AF-A0A1F8PSM0-F1
#
_cell.length_a   1.000
_cell.length_b   1.000
_cell.length_c   1.000
_cell.angle_alpha   90.00
_cell.angle_beta   90.00
_cell.angle_gamma   90.00
#
_symmetry.space_group_name_H-M   'P 1'
#
loop_
_entity.id
_entity.type
_entity.pdbx_description
1 polymer ?
#
loop_
_entity_poly.entity_id
_entity_poly.type
_entity_poly.pdbx_seq_one_letter_code
_entity_poly.pdbx_strand_id
1 'polypeptide(L)'
;MVKLIAEGKQYVDQIAVERANYERLINRIKTSHMTIRGAVGRWSVKEAIAHIHLCELYLAERIIHIFSNHDLDRYLSDGQFVRLFFGYDHPEFGTPFGSDYISVNIKIQKYSSIPLEDVVGLENMAYLSLISHLQMNEEQLMTRRRFYKQILVKILDLYDYHTTTIESWLAVLQ
;
A
#
# COMPACT_ATOMS: atom_id res chain seq x y z
N MET A 1 8.25 27.34 -3.03
CA MET A 1 7.18 26.77 -3.87
C MET A 1 7.74 25.83 -4.93
N VAL A 2 8.56 26.30 -5.89
CA VAL A 2 9.15 25.45 -6.96
C VAL A 2 9.95 24.24 -6.45
N LYS A 3 10.75 24.41 -5.38
CA LYS A 3 11.52 23.29 -4.77
C LYS A 3 10.64 22.23 -4.09
N LEU A 4 9.47 22.62 -3.56
CA LEU A 4 8.55 21.69 -2.89
C LEU A 4 7.80 20.82 -3.90
N ILE A 5 7.41 21.39 -5.04
CA ILE A 5 6.77 20.66 -6.15
C ILE A 5 7.76 19.69 -6.81
N ALA A 6 9.04 20.07 -6.92
CA ALA A 6 10.06 19.17 -7.46
C ALA A 6 10.30 17.94 -6.56
N GLU A 7 10.24 18.11 -5.23
CA GLU A 7 10.37 17.00 -4.28
C GLU A 7 9.12 16.11 -4.26
N GLY A 8 7.91 16.67 -4.36
CA GLY A 8 6.67 15.90 -4.38
C GLY A 8 6.58 14.96 -5.58
N LYS A 9 6.86 15.48 -6.77
CA LYS A 9 6.98 14.69 -8.01
C LYS A 9 7.99 13.54 -7.88
N GLN A 10 9.16 13.81 -7.29
CA GLN A 10 10.20 12.78 -7.10
C GLN A 10 9.69 11.58 -6.27
N TYR A 11 8.78 11.80 -5.31
CA TYR A 11 8.25 10.73 -4.48
C TYR A 11 7.21 9.88 -5.20
N VAL A 12 6.34 10.48 -6.01
CA VAL A 12 5.41 9.72 -6.87
C VAL A 12 6.18 8.90 -7.91
N ASP A 13 7.24 9.46 -8.48
CA ASP A 13 8.11 8.77 -9.43
C ASP A 13 8.78 7.54 -8.79
N GLN A 14 9.20 7.63 -7.52
CA GLN A 14 9.76 6.48 -6.78
C GLN A 14 8.74 5.36 -6.58
N ILE A 15 7.49 5.69 -6.22
CA ILE A 15 6.42 4.69 -6.09
C ILE A 15 6.17 4.00 -7.43
N ALA A 16 6.17 4.76 -8.53
CA ALA A 16 5.96 4.20 -9.87
C ALA A 16 7.09 3.23 -10.28
N VAL A 17 8.34 3.50 -9.90
CA VAL A 17 9.47 2.60 -10.14
C VAL A 17 9.29 1.29 -9.38
N GLU A 18 8.98 1.34 -8.09
CA GLU A 18 8.77 0.12 -7.29
C GLU A 18 7.54 -0.66 -7.74
N ARG A 19 6.46 0.04 -8.12
CA ARG A 19 5.29 -0.56 -8.75
C ARG A 19 5.68 -1.35 -10.00
N ALA A 20 6.47 -0.75 -10.88
CA ALA A 20 6.91 -1.40 -12.12
C ALA A 20 7.85 -2.59 -11.87
N ASN A 21 8.67 -2.57 -10.82
CA ASN A 21 9.47 -3.71 -10.37
C ASN A 21 8.55 -4.86 -9.95
N TYR A 22 7.59 -4.57 -9.08
CA TYR A 22 6.61 -5.53 -8.58
C TYR A 22 5.77 -6.15 -9.71
N GLU A 23 5.22 -5.34 -10.62
CA GLU A 23 4.45 -5.85 -11.78
C GLU A 23 5.28 -6.79 -12.67
N ARG A 24 6.56 -6.44 -12.92
CA ARG A 24 7.47 -7.32 -13.66
C ARG A 24 7.70 -8.64 -12.96
N LEU A 25 7.82 -8.64 -11.63
CA LEU A 25 7.95 -9.87 -10.85
C LEU A 25 6.69 -10.73 -10.98
N ILE A 26 5.51 -10.17 -10.73
CA ILE A 26 4.24 -10.88 -10.81
C ILE A 26 4.04 -11.48 -12.21
N ASN A 27 4.32 -10.73 -13.28
CA ASN A 27 4.18 -11.22 -14.65
C ASN A 27 5.11 -12.39 -15.02
N ARG A 28 6.17 -12.67 -14.25
CA ARG A 28 7.05 -13.82 -14.46
C ARG A 28 6.52 -15.11 -13.83
N ILE A 29 5.55 -15.01 -12.93
CA ILE A 29 5.03 -16.14 -12.18
C ILE A 29 3.93 -16.82 -13.00
N LYS A 30 4.03 -18.14 -13.18
CA LYS A 30 2.99 -18.91 -13.86
C LYS A 30 1.69 -18.79 -13.06
N THR A 31 0.55 -18.64 -13.73
CA THR A 31 -0.77 -18.53 -13.08
C THR A 31 -1.04 -19.68 -12.10
N SER A 32 -0.60 -20.90 -12.43
CA SER A 32 -0.73 -22.07 -11.54
C SER A 32 0.07 -21.96 -10.23
N HIS A 33 1.11 -21.12 -10.19
CA HIS A 33 1.93 -20.89 -9.01
C HIS A 33 1.39 -19.75 -8.13
N MET A 34 0.56 -18.86 -8.69
CA MET A 34 0.03 -17.69 -7.98
C MET A 34 -0.82 -18.04 -6.75
N THR A 35 -1.41 -19.23 -6.73
CA THR A 35 -2.31 -19.70 -5.66
C THR A 35 -1.63 -20.67 -4.69
N ILE A 36 -0.37 -21.05 -4.92
CA ILE A 36 0.40 -21.91 -4.02
C ILE A 36 0.72 -21.12 -2.75
N ARG A 37 0.31 -21.64 -1.60
CA ARG A 37 0.63 -21.04 -0.29
C ARG A 37 2.09 -21.25 0.08
N GLY A 38 2.63 -20.33 0.87
CA GLY A 38 4.03 -20.36 1.29
C GLY A 38 4.92 -19.35 0.56
N ALA A 39 4.37 -18.62 -0.42
CA ALA A 39 5.08 -17.59 -1.16
C ALA A 39 5.46 -16.39 -0.31
N VAL A 40 4.58 -15.99 0.62
CA VAL A 40 4.84 -14.91 1.59
C VAL A 40 4.43 -15.39 2.98
N GLY A 41 5.35 -16.07 3.67
CA GLY A 41 5.05 -16.72 4.95
C GLY A 41 3.99 -17.81 4.79
N ARG A 42 2.75 -17.55 5.21
CA ARG A 42 1.61 -18.47 5.00
C ARG A 42 0.76 -18.16 3.78
N TRP A 43 1.01 -17.03 3.12
CA TRP A 43 0.24 -16.54 1.98
C TRP A 43 0.76 -17.09 0.67
N SER A 44 -0.16 -17.23 -0.28
CA SER A 44 0.10 -17.31 -1.70
C SER A 44 0.40 -15.93 -2.29
N VAL A 45 0.90 -15.89 -3.54
CA VAL A 45 1.11 -14.63 -4.25
C VAL A 45 -0.22 -13.87 -4.44
N LYS A 46 -1.31 -14.59 -4.74
CA LYS A 46 -2.66 -14.01 -4.81
C LYS A 46 -3.06 -13.31 -3.51
N GLU A 47 -2.80 -13.97 -2.38
CA GLU A 47 -3.09 -13.41 -1.04
C GLU A 47 -2.18 -12.20 -0.72
N ALA A 48 -0.93 -12.19 -1.22
CA ALA A 48 -0.04 -11.03 -1.14
C ALA A 48 -0.56 -9.85 -2.00
N ILE A 49 -1.01 -10.09 -3.23
CA ILE A 49 -1.66 -9.06 -4.08
C ILE A 49 -2.88 -8.48 -3.36
N ALA A 50 -3.74 -9.34 -2.78
CA ALA A 50 -4.90 -8.88 -2.00
C ALA A 50 -4.48 -8.02 -0.79
N HIS A 51 -3.37 -8.36 -0.14
CA HIS A 51 -2.83 -7.54 0.94
C HIS A 51 -2.38 -6.16 0.46
N ILE A 52 -1.64 -6.09 -0.65
CA ILE A 52 -1.21 -4.82 -1.26
C ILE A 52 -2.41 -3.95 -1.61
N HIS A 53 -3.42 -4.53 -2.27
CA HIS A 53 -4.68 -3.86 -2.56
C HIS A 53 -5.31 -3.23 -1.31
N LEU A 54 -5.43 -3.98 -0.21
CA LEU A 54 -6.02 -3.48 1.03
C LEU A 54 -5.21 -2.31 1.61
N CYS A 55 -3.88 -2.39 1.55
CA CYS A 55 -2.99 -1.32 1.97
C CYS A 55 -3.16 -0.05 1.12
N GLU A 56 -3.13 -0.17 -0.19
CA GLU A 56 -3.26 0.96 -1.12
C GLU A 56 -4.64 1.62 -1.02
N LEU A 57 -5.70 0.82 -0.96
CA LEU A 57 -7.07 1.32 -0.79
C LEU A 57 -7.20 2.09 0.53
N TYR A 58 -6.69 1.51 1.62
CA TYR A 58 -6.67 2.17 2.91
C TYR A 58 -5.94 3.52 2.86
N LEU A 59 -4.75 3.56 2.26
CA LEU A 59 -4.00 4.81 2.12
C LEU A 59 -4.78 5.86 1.32
N ALA A 60 -5.36 5.47 0.18
CA ALA A 60 -6.15 6.36 -0.65
C ALA A 60 -7.34 6.95 0.12
N GLU A 61 -8.12 6.11 0.81
CA GLU A 61 -9.26 6.53 1.62
C GLU A 61 -8.85 7.46 2.77
N ARG A 62 -7.70 7.21 3.42
CA ARG A 62 -7.22 8.08 4.50
C ARG A 62 -6.76 9.43 3.98
N ILE A 63 -6.13 9.49 2.80
CA ILE A 63 -5.78 10.76 2.15
C ILE A 63 -7.05 11.56 1.89
N ILE A 64 -8.06 10.95 1.24
CA ILE A 64 -9.37 11.60 1.00
C ILE A 64 -9.96 12.14 2.29
N HIS A 65 -10.12 11.28 3.30
CA HIS A 65 -10.77 11.63 4.54
C HIS A 65 -10.10 12.83 5.24
N ILE A 66 -8.76 12.87 5.23
CA ILE A 66 -8.00 13.93 5.88
C ILE A 66 -8.12 15.25 5.12
N PHE A 67 -8.03 15.22 3.79
CA PHE A 67 -8.02 16.45 2.99
C PHE A 67 -9.44 16.99 2.71
N SER A 68 -10.47 16.15 2.68
CA SER A 68 -11.86 16.58 2.51
C SER A 68 -12.49 17.17 3.77
N ASN A 69 -12.07 16.74 4.96
CA ASN A 69 -12.68 17.20 6.22
C ASN A 69 -12.08 18.52 6.76
N HIS A 70 -11.11 19.13 6.06
CA HIS A 70 -10.44 20.38 6.44
C HIS A 70 -9.87 20.43 7.88
N ASP A 71 -9.82 19.29 8.58
CA ASP A 71 -9.46 19.22 10.00
C ASP A 71 -7.95 19.09 10.23
N LEU A 72 -7.15 19.41 9.21
CA LEU A 72 -5.69 19.32 9.25
C LEU A 72 -5.11 20.12 10.42
N ASP A 73 -5.72 21.26 10.73
CA ASP A 73 -5.25 22.18 11.77
C ASP A 73 -5.52 21.68 13.20
N ARG A 74 -6.38 20.67 13.38
CA ARG A 74 -6.63 20.06 14.71
C ARG A 74 -5.50 19.17 15.20
N TYR A 75 -4.62 18.74 14.32
CA TYR A 75 -3.52 17.86 14.69
C TYR A 75 -2.22 18.67 14.79
N LEU A 76 -1.77 18.82 16.03
CA LEU A 76 -0.71 19.74 16.44
C LEU A 76 0.69 19.23 16.09
N SER A 77 0.86 17.95 15.76
CA SER A 77 2.16 17.35 15.44
C SER A 77 2.11 16.28 14.34
N ASP A 78 3.21 16.13 13.61
CA ASP A 78 3.38 15.06 12.61
C ASP A 78 3.21 13.66 13.23
N GLY A 79 3.57 13.48 14.50
CA GLY A 79 3.40 12.21 15.22
C GLY A 79 1.93 11.85 15.46
N GLN A 80 1.08 12.83 15.76
CA GLN A 80 -0.37 12.63 15.89
C GLN A 80 -1.01 12.31 14.54
N PHE A 81 -0.54 12.96 13.47
CA PHE A 81 -0.95 12.65 12.10
C PHE A 81 -0.62 11.21 11.70
N VAL A 82 0.59 10.76 12.00
CA VAL A 82 1.04 9.40 11.67
C VAL A 82 0.26 8.36 12.45
N ARG A 83 -0.04 8.62 13.72
CA ARG A 83 -0.93 7.74 14.51
C ARG A 83 -2.33 7.72 13.92
N LEU A 84 -2.96 8.87 13.68
CA LEU A 84 -4.26 8.87 13.00
C LEU A 84 -4.20 8.08 11.69
N PHE A 85 -3.19 8.31 10.87
CA PHE A 85 -3.10 7.74 9.53
C PHE A 85 -2.79 6.23 9.53
N PHE A 86 -1.94 5.74 10.42
CA PHE A 86 -1.48 4.34 10.46
C PHE A 86 -2.02 3.51 11.64
N GLY A 87 -2.79 4.11 12.55
CA GLY A 87 -3.54 3.43 13.60
C GLY A 87 -3.78 4.27 14.85
N TYR A 88 -5.03 4.38 15.28
CA TYR A 88 -5.46 4.00 16.65
C TYR A 88 -6.96 4.24 16.95
N ASP A 89 -7.75 4.83 16.05
CA ASP A 89 -9.14 5.22 16.39
C ASP A 89 -10.25 4.25 15.94
N HIS A 90 -9.91 3.14 15.26
CA HIS A 90 -10.89 2.08 14.92
C HIS A 90 -10.39 0.69 15.35
N PRO A 91 -10.46 0.36 16.66
CA PRO A 91 -10.03 -0.92 17.21
C PRO A 91 -10.79 -2.12 16.64
N GLU A 92 -12.02 -1.94 16.15
CA GLU A 92 -12.80 -3.01 15.51
C GLU A 92 -12.29 -3.45 14.12
N PHE A 93 -11.41 -2.67 13.45
CA PHE A 93 -10.99 -2.97 12.08
C PHE A 93 -9.49 -3.14 11.87
N GLY A 94 -8.62 -2.51 12.68
CA GLY A 94 -7.16 -2.56 12.49
C GLY A 94 -6.68 -2.00 11.14
N THR A 95 -5.44 -1.53 11.06
CA THR A 95 -4.86 -1.10 9.78
C THR A 95 -4.32 -2.33 9.04
N PRO A 96 -4.33 -2.36 7.69
CA PRO A 96 -3.67 -3.43 6.95
C PRO A 96 -2.15 -3.41 7.18
N PHE A 97 -1.60 -2.28 7.62
CA PHE A 97 -0.22 -2.13 8.11
C PHE A 97 -0.02 -2.57 9.57
N GLY A 98 -1.07 -3.01 10.25
CA GLY A 98 -1.05 -3.37 11.66
C GLY A 98 -0.30 -4.67 11.92
N SER A 99 0.28 -4.79 13.11
CA SER A 99 1.02 -5.99 13.53
C SER A 99 0.13 -7.18 13.88
N ASP A 100 -1.19 -6.99 13.98
CA ASP A 100 -2.12 -8.08 14.24
C ASP A 100 -2.35 -8.91 12.97
N TYR A 101 -1.49 -9.91 12.81
CA TYR A 101 -1.59 -10.89 11.72
C TYR A 101 -2.96 -11.58 11.66
N ILE A 102 -3.72 -11.70 12.75
CA ILE A 102 -5.01 -12.38 12.72
C ILE A 102 -6.05 -11.55 11.96
N SER A 103 -6.20 -10.27 12.28
CA SER A 103 -7.15 -9.38 11.58
C SER A 103 -6.82 -9.22 10.09
N VAL A 104 -5.54 -9.06 9.74
CA VAL A 104 -5.10 -8.97 8.33
C VAL A 104 -5.45 -10.25 7.57
N ASN A 105 -5.28 -11.41 8.18
CA ASN A 105 -5.60 -12.68 7.54
C ASN A 105 -7.10 -12.88 7.31
N ILE A 106 -7.94 -12.46 8.26
CA ILE A 106 -9.39 -12.50 8.09
C ILE A 106 -9.82 -11.63 6.90
N LYS A 107 -9.21 -10.45 6.72
CA LYS A 107 -9.48 -9.58 5.57
C LYS A 107 -9.05 -10.22 4.26
N ILE A 108 -7.84 -10.78 4.20
CA ILE A 108 -7.30 -11.45 3.00
C ILE A 108 -8.12 -12.68 2.63
N GLN A 109 -8.63 -13.45 3.61
CA GLN A 109 -9.46 -14.63 3.35
C GLN A 109 -10.71 -14.32 2.52
N LYS A 110 -11.23 -13.09 2.57
CA LYS A 110 -12.36 -12.66 1.73
C LYS A 110 -12.04 -12.70 0.22
N TYR A 111 -10.76 -12.65 -0.14
CA TYR A 111 -10.29 -12.72 -1.52
C TYR A 111 -10.03 -14.16 -1.99
N SER A 112 -10.21 -15.16 -1.12
CA SER A 112 -10.02 -16.58 -1.50
C SER A 112 -10.95 -17.01 -2.62
N SER A 113 -12.22 -16.58 -2.60
CA SER A 113 -13.25 -16.88 -3.59
C SER A 113 -13.22 -16.00 -4.84
N ILE A 114 -12.47 -14.88 -4.81
CA ILE A 114 -12.39 -13.94 -5.93
C ILE A 114 -11.38 -14.47 -6.96
N PRO A 115 -11.68 -14.51 -8.28
CA PRO A 115 -10.71 -14.89 -9.31
C PRO A 115 -9.41 -14.07 -9.25
N LEU A 116 -8.27 -14.67 -9.60
CA LEU A 116 -6.97 -13.98 -9.55
C LEU A 116 -6.97 -12.68 -10.37
N GLU A 117 -7.53 -12.72 -11.58
CA GLU A 117 -7.62 -11.58 -12.49
C GLU A 117 -8.39 -10.41 -11.86
N ASP A 118 -9.47 -10.72 -11.14
CA ASP A 118 -10.25 -9.71 -10.42
C ASP A 118 -9.48 -9.15 -9.22
N VAL A 119 -8.71 -9.96 -8.49
CA VAL A 119 -7.83 -9.46 -7.41
C VAL A 119 -6.78 -8.50 -7.96
N VAL A 120 -6.16 -8.83 -9.10
CA VAL A 120 -5.22 -7.95 -9.80
C VAL A 120 -5.90 -6.67 -10.28
N GLY A 121 -7.13 -6.76 -10.80
CA GLY A 121 -7.91 -5.60 -11.21
C GLY A 121 -8.24 -4.65 -10.05
N LEU A 122 -8.68 -5.21 -8.91
CA LEU A 122 -8.94 -4.46 -7.68
C LEU A 122 -7.69 -3.76 -7.17
N GLU A 123 -6.55 -4.45 -7.22
CA GLU A 123 -5.27 -3.91 -6.79
C GLU A 123 -4.81 -2.76 -7.69
N ASN A 124 -4.86 -2.92 -9.01
CA ASN A 124 -4.57 -1.85 -9.97
C ASN A 124 -5.45 -0.60 -9.76
N MET A 125 -6.75 -0.79 -9.48
CA MET A 125 -7.65 0.34 -9.20
C MET A 125 -7.28 1.06 -7.89
N ALA A 126 -6.88 0.31 -6.86
CA ALA A 126 -6.44 0.89 -5.59
C ALA A 126 -5.14 1.69 -5.76
N TYR A 127 -4.16 1.16 -6.50
CA TYR A 127 -2.94 1.87 -6.87
C TYR A 127 -3.24 3.18 -7.61
N LEU A 128 -4.04 3.14 -8.67
CA LEU A 128 -4.39 4.33 -9.45
C LEU A 128 -5.11 5.39 -8.59
N SER A 129 -6.00 4.94 -7.71
CA SER A 129 -6.65 5.82 -6.75
C SER A 129 -5.61 6.47 -5.83
N LEU A 130 -4.72 5.69 -5.22
CA LEU A 130 -3.66 6.21 -4.35
C LEU A 130 -2.80 7.27 -5.04
N ILE A 131 -2.29 6.98 -6.24
CA ILE A 131 -1.46 7.92 -7.00
C ILE A 131 -2.23 9.20 -7.34
N SER A 132 -3.46 9.09 -7.82
CA SER A 132 -4.31 10.24 -8.11
C SER A 132 -4.46 11.15 -6.90
N HIS A 133 -4.74 10.57 -5.72
CA HIS A 133 -4.91 11.35 -4.50
C HIS A 133 -3.59 11.96 -3.98
N LEU A 134 -2.46 11.29 -4.15
CA LEU A 134 -1.14 11.85 -3.82
C LEU A 134 -0.81 13.05 -4.73
N GLN A 135 -1.13 12.97 -6.01
CA GLN A 135 -0.91 14.04 -6.98
C GLN A 135 -1.85 15.23 -6.77
N MET A 136 -3.15 14.98 -6.55
CA MET A 136 -4.15 16.03 -6.32
C MET A 136 -3.89 16.83 -5.04
N ASN A 137 -3.30 16.20 -4.02
CA ASN A 137 -3.04 16.80 -2.71
C ASN A 137 -1.55 17.12 -2.47
N GLU A 138 -0.72 17.13 -3.53
CA GLU A 138 0.74 17.24 -3.42
C GLU A 138 1.17 18.48 -2.62
N GLU A 139 0.61 19.65 -2.91
CA GLU A 139 0.98 20.91 -2.23
C GLU A 139 0.69 20.86 -0.71
N GLN A 140 -0.47 20.30 -0.35
CA GLN A 140 -0.92 20.20 1.03
C GLN A 140 -0.09 19.15 1.80
N LEU A 141 0.23 18.03 1.13
CA LEU A 141 1.12 16.98 1.66
C LEU A 141 2.54 17.51 1.88
N MET A 142 3.07 18.31 0.94
CA MET A 142 4.41 18.89 1.03
C MET A 142 4.53 19.93 2.15
N THR A 143 3.43 20.60 2.50
CA THR A 143 3.37 21.46 3.70
C THR A 143 3.62 20.65 4.98
N ARG A 144 3.29 19.35 4.97
CA ARG A 144 3.57 18.38 6.04
C ARG A 144 4.60 17.34 5.59
N ARG A 145 5.75 17.81 5.12
CA ARG A 145 6.83 16.99 4.51
C ARG A 145 7.18 15.70 5.27
N ARG A 146 7.23 15.73 6.61
CA ARG A 146 7.54 14.54 7.43
C ARG A 146 6.44 13.49 7.38
N PHE A 147 5.19 13.91 7.30
CA PHE A 147 4.04 13.02 7.13
C PHE A 147 4.06 12.39 5.73
N TYR A 148 4.25 13.20 4.69
CA TYR A 148 4.32 12.70 3.32
C TYR A 148 5.44 11.67 3.12
N LYS A 149 6.62 11.94 3.70
CA LYS A 149 7.74 10.99 3.69
C LYS A 149 7.40 9.66 4.37
N GLN A 150 6.58 9.67 5.42
CA GLN A 150 6.19 8.44 6.12
C GLN A 150 5.17 7.61 5.32
N ILE A 151 4.25 8.27 4.62
CA ILE A 151 3.38 7.59 3.65
C ILE A 151 4.23 6.85 2.62
N LEU A 152 5.18 7.56 2.03
CA LEU A 152 6.09 6.99 1.05
C LEU A 152 6.85 5.79 1.60
N VAL A 153 7.51 5.94 2.75
CA VAL A 153 8.28 4.84 3.36
C VAL A 153 7.39 3.61 3.54
N LYS A 154 6.13 3.77 3.98
CA LYS A 154 5.21 2.64 4.16
C LYS A 154 4.79 1.97 2.86
N ILE A 155 4.66 2.72 1.76
CA ILE A 155 4.37 2.16 0.44
C ILE A 155 5.60 1.42 -0.10
N LEU A 156 6.79 2.03 0.02
CA LEU A 156 8.03 1.42 -0.44
C LEU A 156 8.35 0.15 0.34
N ASP A 157 8.25 0.18 1.68
CA ASP A 157 8.44 -0.98 2.55
C ASP A 157 7.46 -2.12 2.20
N LEU A 158 6.22 -1.78 1.83
CA LEU A 158 5.21 -2.75 1.42
C LEU A 158 5.61 -3.47 0.13
N TYR A 159 6.01 -2.73 -0.91
CA TYR A 159 6.46 -3.33 -2.17
C TYR A 159 7.74 -4.12 -1.99
N ASP A 160 8.73 -3.58 -1.27
CA ASP A 160 10.01 -4.23 -1.01
C ASP A 160 9.81 -5.57 -0.28
N TYR A 161 9.01 -5.57 0.79
CA TYR A 161 8.71 -6.78 1.56
C TYR A 161 8.11 -7.88 0.69
N HIS A 162 7.06 -7.58 -0.08
CA HIS A 162 6.40 -8.60 -0.90
C HIS A 162 7.27 -9.04 -2.07
N THR A 163 7.95 -8.12 -2.74
CA THR A 163 8.84 -8.41 -3.86
C THR A 163 9.97 -9.33 -3.41
N THR A 164 10.70 -8.96 -2.36
CA THR A 164 11.81 -9.75 -1.82
C THR A 164 11.37 -11.15 -1.39
N THR A 165 10.20 -11.24 -0.73
CA THR A 165 9.71 -12.53 -0.23
C THR A 165 9.28 -13.45 -1.39
N ILE A 166 8.58 -12.91 -2.39
CA ILE A 166 8.18 -13.67 -3.58
C ILE A 166 9.39 -14.10 -4.40
N GLU A 167 10.38 -13.24 -4.59
CA GLU A 167 11.64 -13.59 -5.28
C GLU A 167 12.37 -14.73 -4.57
N SER A 168 12.49 -14.65 -3.24
CA SER A 168 13.10 -15.69 -2.43
C SER A 168 12.37 -17.03 -2.57
N TRP A 169 11.04 -16.99 -2.62
CA TRP A 169 10.22 -18.19 -2.84
C TRP A 169 10.38 -18.77 -4.24
N LEU A 170 10.43 -17.93 -5.29
CA LEU A 170 10.64 -18.38 -6.66
C LEU A 170 12.00 -19.07 -6.84
N ALA A 171 13.03 -18.59 -6.16
CA ALA A 171 14.37 -19.21 -6.20
C ALA A 171 14.38 -20.64 -5.62
N VAL A 172 13.46 -20.97 -4.71
CA VAL A 172 13.32 -22.32 -4.13
C VAL A 172 12.51 -23.27 -5.03
N LEU A 173 11.68 -22.74 -5.92
CA LEU A 173 10.84 -23.53 -6.84
C LEU A 173 11.53 -23.90 -8.16
N GLN A 174 12.71 -23.33 -8.44
CA GLN A 174 13.52 -23.59 -9.62
C GLN A 174 14.52 -24.72 -9.38
#